data_AF-A0A436ZNH7-F1
#
_entry.id   AF-A0A436ZNH7-F1
#
_cell.length_a   1.000
_cell.length_b   1.000
_cell.length_c   1.000
_cell.angle_alpha   90.00
_cell.angle_beta   90.00
_cell.angle_gamma   90.00
#
_symmetry.space_group_name_H-M   'P 1'
#
loop_
_entity.id
_entity.type
_entity.pdbx_description
1 polymer ?
#
loop_
_entity_poly.entity_id
_entity_poly.type
_entity_poly.pdbx_seq_one_letter_code
_entity_poly.pdbx_strand_id
1 'polypeptide(L)'
;MFCKNILLVASATLVVLSQAFPANSSPSNLESKYAKLKAQNPFPAKEPYIHVDGGKVSDSTIEARVILDSIISLLGTPKNAARDASGASCSNDVECQTNNAIFSIDLDDFIENYRNKGLNSPPLIYDSDGCSVPPEVAKIFKIDKDFPYGYEFLNSCYRHDFGYRNYKNQNRFTAPNREFLDDRFQVDLLAQCRSQFPKADIFHPDQLFNRKWCDTVAKVYYKFVRLCGAGNCKIENVKKLFGEIVH
;
A
#
# COMPACT_ATOMS: atom_id res chain seq x y z
N MET A 1 -11.96 -73.21 -17.90
CA MET A 1 -13.39 -72.97 -18.21
C MET A 1 -13.90 -71.98 -17.17
N PHE A 2 -14.44 -70.84 -17.64
CA PHE A 2 -15.19 -69.78 -16.91
C PHE A 2 -14.44 -69.02 -15.77
N CYS A 3 -14.37 -67.69 -15.69
CA CYS A 3 -14.93 -66.61 -16.52
C CYS A 3 -14.10 -65.32 -16.33
N LYS A 4 -14.10 -64.48 -17.36
CA LYS A 4 -13.51 -63.14 -17.46
C LYS A 4 -14.28 -62.09 -16.62
N ASN A 5 -13.63 -60.95 -16.40
CA ASN A 5 -14.13 -59.64 -15.93
C ASN A 5 -14.23 -59.43 -14.41
N ILE A 6 -13.33 -58.62 -13.85
CA ILE A 6 -13.71 -57.31 -13.29
C ILE A 6 -12.61 -56.32 -13.68
N LEU A 7 -13.07 -55.32 -14.41
CA LEU A 7 -12.37 -54.22 -15.02
C LEU A 7 -12.51 -53.00 -14.08
N LEU A 8 -11.45 -52.21 -13.95
CA LEU A 8 -11.45 -50.76 -13.64
C LEU A 8 -12.29 -50.26 -12.44
N VAL A 9 -11.61 -50.01 -11.31
CA VAL A 9 -11.80 -48.75 -10.57
C VAL A 9 -10.43 -48.25 -10.11
N ALA A 10 -9.66 -47.67 -11.04
CA ALA A 10 -8.70 -46.65 -10.66
C ALA A 10 -9.52 -45.41 -10.33
N SER A 11 -10.04 -45.33 -9.10
CA SER A 11 -10.69 -44.11 -8.64
C SER A 11 -9.61 -43.04 -8.55
N ALA A 12 -9.66 -42.11 -9.50
CA ALA A 12 -8.97 -40.85 -9.44
C ALA A 12 -9.35 -40.17 -8.12
N THR A 13 -8.56 -40.40 -7.08
CA THR A 13 -8.39 -39.43 -5.99
C THR A 13 -7.58 -38.30 -6.60
N LEU A 14 -8.26 -37.50 -7.42
CA LEU A 14 -7.85 -36.13 -7.65
C LEU A 14 -7.89 -35.51 -6.25
N VAL A 15 -6.70 -35.34 -5.68
CA VAL A 15 -6.48 -34.39 -4.60
C VAL A 15 -6.83 -33.04 -5.21
N VAL A 16 -8.11 -32.67 -5.15
CA VAL A 16 -8.52 -31.29 -5.28
C VAL A 16 -8.05 -30.64 -3.99
N LEU A 17 -6.77 -30.28 -3.96
CA LEU A 17 -6.28 -29.22 -3.10
C LEU A 17 -6.90 -27.95 -3.69
N SER A 18 -8.20 -27.74 -3.45
CA SER A 18 -8.77 -26.42 -3.65
C SER A 18 -7.99 -25.53 -2.71
N GLN A 19 -7.23 -24.61 -3.28
CA GLN A 19 -6.65 -23.51 -2.55
C GLN A 19 -7.83 -22.67 -2.03
N ALA A 20 -8.41 -23.11 -0.93
CA ALA A 20 -9.33 -22.32 -0.15
C ALA A 20 -8.48 -21.19 0.42
N PHE A 21 -8.49 -20.05 -0.27
CA PHE A 21 -8.03 -18.80 0.31
C PHE A 21 -8.76 -18.65 1.64
N PRO A 22 -8.04 -18.65 2.78
CA PRO A 22 -8.69 -18.53 4.05
C PRO A 22 -9.05 -17.04 4.21
N ALA A 23 -10.28 -16.70 3.84
CA ALA A 23 -10.96 -15.51 4.31
C ALA A 23 -12.12 -16.03 5.14
N ASN A 24 -11.96 -16.03 6.47
CA ASN A 24 -12.92 -16.60 7.42
C ASN A 24 -14.19 -15.73 7.58
N SER A 25 -14.58 -15.03 6.52
CA SER A 25 -15.73 -14.13 6.48
C SER A 25 -16.67 -14.58 5.36
N SER A 26 -17.95 -14.80 5.71
CA SER A 26 -19.03 -14.96 4.73
C SER A 26 -18.94 -13.84 3.67
N PRO A 27 -19.12 -14.14 2.36
CA PRO A 27 -19.04 -13.17 1.28
C PRO A 27 -19.86 -11.89 1.55
N SER A 28 -21.02 -12.03 2.19
CA SER A 28 -21.91 -10.93 2.56
C SER A 28 -21.36 -9.99 3.65
N ASN A 29 -20.58 -10.50 4.60
CA ASN A 29 -19.98 -9.69 5.66
C ASN A 29 -18.83 -8.87 5.09
N LEU A 30 -18.04 -9.52 4.23
CA LEU A 30 -16.91 -8.94 3.54
C LEU A 30 -17.36 -7.82 2.59
N GLU A 31 -18.38 -8.05 1.76
CA GLU A 31 -18.99 -7.05 0.87
C GLU A 31 -19.59 -5.85 1.65
N SER A 32 -20.21 -6.10 2.81
CA SER A 32 -20.73 -5.01 3.67
C SER A 32 -19.59 -4.17 4.29
N LYS A 33 -18.47 -4.82 4.64
CA LYS A 33 -17.27 -4.17 5.17
C LYS A 33 -16.58 -3.35 4.07
N TYR A 34 -16.59 -3.84 2.84
CA TYR A 34 -16.03 -3.17 1.66
C TYR A 34 -16.81 -1.91 1.30
N ALA A 35 -18.15 -2.02 1.29
CA ALA A 35 -19.03 -0.86 1.10
C ALA A 35 -18.78 0.21 2.18
N LYS A 36 -18.55 -0.21 3.44
CA LYS A 36 -18.26 0.72 4.53
C LYS A 36 -16.91 1.41 4.38
N LEU A 37 -15.84 0.68 4.06
CA LEU A 37 -14.50 1.26 3.85
C LEU A 37 -14.48 2.22 2.63
N LYS A 38 -15.23 1.91 1.58
CA LYS A 38 -15.38 2.80 0.42
C LYS A 38 -16.21 4.03 0.72
N ALA A 39 -17.31 3.88 1.46
CA ALA A 39 -18.14 5.00 1.92
C ALA A 39 -17.40 5.91 2.91
N GLN A 40 -16.40 5.39 3.62
CA GLN A 40 -15.53 6.14 4.51
C GLN A 40 -14.42 6.92 3.77
N ASN A 41 -14.24 6.76 2.45
CA ASN A 41 -13.25 7.55 1.71
C ASN A 41 -13.90 8.85 1.23
N PRO A 42 -13.66 10.01 1.88
CA PRO A 42 -14.26 11.28 1.47
C PRO A 42 -13.55 11.88 0.24
N PHE A 43 -12.45 11.27 -0.24
CA PHE A 43 -11.64 11.81 -1.34
C PHE A 43 -11.83 11.03 -2.64
N PRO A 44 -11.77 11.72 -3.79
CA PRO A 44 -11.99 11.09 -5.08
C PRO A 44 -10.94 10.01 -5.38
N ALA A 45 -11.40 8.92 -6.00
CA ALA A 45 -10.51 7.96 -6.61
C ALA A 45 -9.76 8.60 -7.79
N LYS A 46 -8.49 8.27 -7.96
CA LYS A 46 -7.64 8.80 -9.05
C LYS A 46 -7.03 7.65 -9.86
N GLU A 47 -6.43 7.98 -11.00
CA GLU A 47 -5.66 7.01 -11.81
C GLU A 47 -4.49 6.42 -11.00
N PRO A 48 -4.13 5.15 -11.26
CA PRO A 48 -2.98 4.50 -10.66
C PRO A 48 -1.69 5.29 -10.82
N TYR A 49 -0.89 5.37 -9.76
CA TYR A 49 0.42 6.01 -9.85
C TYR A 49 1.46 5.14 -10.58
N ILE A 50 1.37 3.82 -10.40
CA ILE A 50 2.30 2.86 -10.98
C ILE A 50 1.77 2.40 -12.33
N HIS A 51 2.39 2.88 -13.40
CA HIS A 51 2.11 2.45 -14.77
C HIS A 51 3.14 1.42 -15.24
N VAL A 52 2.66 0.33 -15.84
CA VAL A 52 3.50 -0.71 -16.44
C VAL A 52 3.75 -0.39 -17.90
N ASP A 53 4.90 -0.81 -18.41
CA ASP A 53 5.28 -0.73 -19.82
C ASP A 53 5.39 0.71 -20.38
N GLY A 54 5.88 1.64 -19.55
CA GLY A 54 6.33 2.94 -20.04
C GLY A 54 5.23 3.74 -20.75
N GLY A 55 3.97 3.56 -20.36
CA GLY A 55 2.94 4.55 -20.61
C GLY A 55 3.50 5.90 -20.18
N LYS A 56 3.83 6.74 -21.18
CA LYS A 56 4.57 7.99 -20.99
C LYS A 56 4.07 8.69 -19.75
N VAL A 57 4.93 8.80 -18.74
CA VAL A 57 4.81 9.95 -17.85
C VAL A 57 5.01 11.13 -18.81
N SER A 58 3.94 11.88 -19.08
CA SER A 58 4.07 13.22 -19.62
C SER A 58 4.68 14.08 -18.51
N ASP A 59 5.97 13.88 -18.27
CA ASP A 59 6.81 14.83 -17.59
C ASP A 59 7.30 15.78 -18.68
N SER A 60 6.43 16.69 -19.08
CA SER A 60 6.73 17.74 -20.05
C SER A 60 6.44 19.12 -19.47
N THR A 61 6.74 19.33 -18.17
CA THR A 61 6.77 20.67 -17.59
C THR A 61 7.85 20.90 -16.53
N ILE A 62 8.87 20.03 -16.42
CA ILE A 62 10.15 20.41 -15.79
C ILE A 62 11.05 21.03 -16.88
N GLU A 63 10.58 22.14 -17.44
CA GLU A 63 11.45 23.14 -18.05
C GLU A 63 11.88 24.07 -16.91
N ALA A 64 13.13 23.90 -16.51
CA ALA A 64 13.99 24.84 -15.80
C ALA A 64 13.36 26.17 -15.34
N ARG A 65 13.08 26.27 -14.04
CA ARG A 65 13.21 27.53 -13.30
C ARG A 65 14.10 27.32 -12.08
N VAL A 66 15.36 26.99 -12.37
CA VAL A 66 16.48 27.45 -11.53
C VAL A 66 16.67 28.93 -11.87
N ILE A 67 17.06 29.73 -10.87
CA ILE A 67 17.25 31.19 -10.88
C ILE A 67 15.97 31.96 -10.50
N LEU A 68 15.75 32.12 -9.19
CA LEU A 68 15.92 33.41 -8.51
C LEU A 68 15.46 33.26 -7.04
N ASP A 69 16.39 33.01 -6.12
CA ASP A 69 16.21 33.38 -4.69
C ASP A 69 17.53 33.48 -3.89
N SER A 70 18.68 33.63 -4.57
CA SER A 70 19.99 33.78 -3.91
C SER A 70 20.32 35.20 -3.42
N ILE A 71 19.36 36.12 -3.18
CA ILE A 71 19.71 37.54 -2.89
C ILE A 71 19.10 38.16 -1.62
N ILE A 72 18.25 37.50 -0.83
CA ILE A 72 17.73 38.14 0.41
C ILE A 72 18.18 37.40 1.67
N SER A 73 19.35 37.79 2.18
CA SER A 73 19.50 38.38 3.53
C SER A 73 20.95 38.25 4.01
N LEU A 74 21.80 39.18 3.54
CA LEU A 74 23.14 39.42 4.05
C LEU A 74 23.13 40.54 5.11
N LEU A 75 22.19 40.52 6.06
CA LEU A 75 22.19 41.42 7.21
C LEU A 75 21.73 40.63 8.45
N GLY A 76 22.71 40.22 9.26
CA GLY A 76 22.50 39.35 10.40
C GLY A 76 21.82 40.00 11.60
N THR A 77 21.44 39.15 12.57
CA THR A 77 21.61 39.39 14.02
C THR A 77 21.70 38.02 14.72
N PRO A 78 22.53 37.87 15.77
CA PRO A 78 22.61 36.63 16.53
C PRO A 78 21.44 36.58 17.52
N LYS A 79 20.65 35.51 17.49
CA LYS A 79 19.66 35.24 18.55
C LYS A 79 20.03 33.95 19.26
N ASN A 80 20.29 34.11 20.57
CA ASN A 80 20.53 33.05 21.54
C ASN A 80 19.48 31.95 21.41
N ALA A 81 19.92 30.71 21.14
CA ALA A 81 19.06 29.54 21.20
C ALA A 81 19.01 29.03 22.64
N ALA A 82 18.00 29.47 23.39
CA ALA A 82 17.51 28.71 24.53
C ALA A 82 16.89 27.41 23.99
N ARG A 83 17.38 26.26 24.47
CA ARG A 83 16.81 24.95 24.18
C ARG A 83 15.50 24.83 24.95
N ASP A 84 14.39 24.92 24.24
CA ASP A 84 13.08 24.59 24.81
C ASP A 84 12.60 23.27 24.19
N ALA A 85 12.39 22.29 25.08
CA ALA A 85 11.92 20.95 24.75
C ALA A 85 10.39 20.96 24.68
N SER A 86 9.84 21.63 23.66
CA SER A 86 8.45 21.46 23.24
C SER A 86 8.44 20.83 21.86
N GLY A 87 7.71 19.72 21.69
CA GLY A 87 7.58 19.03 20.41
C GLY A 87 7.17 20.03 19.35
N ALA A 88 8.01 20.22 18.34
CA ALA A 88 7.81 21.22 17.30
C ALA A 88 6.44 21.00 16.65
N SER A 89 5.51 21.91 16.94
CA SER A 89 4.21 21.91 16.30
C SER A 89 4.44 22.21 14.82
N CYS A 90 4.15 21.24 13.95
CA CYS A 90 4.21 21.38 12.48
C CYS A 90 3.20 22.42 11.93
N SER A 91 2.69 23.33 12.76
CA SER A 91 1.60 24.25 12.42
C SER A 91 2.06 25.15 11.27
N ASN A 92 1.53 24.87 10.08
CA ASN A 92 1.77 25.53 8.78
C ASN A 92 2.98 25.06 7.94
N ASP A 93 3.72 24.03 8.36
CA ASP A 93 4.76 23.42 7.51
C ASP A 93 4.20 22.20 6.78
N VAL A 94 4.04 22.33 5.46
CA VAL A 94 3.54 21.28 4.56
C VAL A 94 4.36 20.00 4.65
N GLU A 95 5.69 20.11 4.66
CA GLU A 95 6.57 18.95 4.67
C GLU A 95 6.56 18.29 6.04
N CYS A 96 6.59 19.08 7.12
CA CYS A 96 6.48 18.60 8.50
C CYS A 96 5.15 17.84 8.71
N GLN A 97 4.01 18.42 8.28
CA GLN A 97 2.70 17.76 8.38
C GLN A 97 2.65 16.46 7.58
N THR A 98 3.18 16.47 6.35
CA THR A 98 3.27 15.26 5.52
C THR A 98 4.10 14.17 6.20
N ASN A 99 5.27 14.54 6.74
CA ASN A 99 6.17 13.59 7.40
C ASN A 99 5.56 13.06 8.70
N ASN A 100 4.89 13.92 9.48
CA ASN A 100 4.20 13.52 10.70
C ASN A 100 3.10 12.50 10.42
N ALA A 101 2.29 12.74 9.39
CA ALA A 101 1.20 11.84 8.98
C ALA A 101 1.69 10.46 8.51
N ILE A 102 2.90 10.37 7.96
CA ILE A 102 3.46 9.13 7.41
C ILE A 102 4.26 8.36 8.47
N PHE A 103 5.17 9.05 9.17
CA PHE A 103 6.22 8.41 9.95
C PHE A 103 6.02 8.49 11.47
N SER A 104 5.29 9.49 11.96
CA SER A 104 5.18 9.73 13.41
C SER A 104 3.92 9.13 14.02
N ILE A 105 2.81 9.13 13.29
CA ILE A 105 1.52 8.62 13.78
C ILE A 105 1.28 7.17 13.35
N ASP A 106 0.44 6.46 14.10
CA ASP A 106 -0.02 5.14 13.70
C ASP A 106 -1.02 5.22 12.52
N LEU A 107 -1.36 4.06 11.98
CA LEU A 107 -2.21 4.00 10.78
C LEU A 107 -3.66 4.40 11.07
N ASP A 108 -4.16 4.10 12.27
CA ASP A 108 -5.55 4.39 12.63
C ASP A 108 -5.72 5.90 12.84
N ASP A 109 -4.77 6.55 13.51
CA ASP A 109 -4.71 8.01 13.62
C ASP A 109 -4.57 8.69 12.26
N PHE A 110 -3.78 8.12 11.34
CA PHE A 110 -3.72 8.65 9.98
C PHE A 110 -5.10 8.61 9.30
N ILE A 111 -5.82 7.51 9.39
CA ILE A 111 -7.13 7.36 8.75
C ILE A 111 -8.17 8.27 9.42
N GLU A 112 -8.31 8.18 10.74
CA GLU A 112 -9.38 8.85 11.48
C GLU A 112 -9.15 10.35 11.64
N ASN A 113 -7.90 10.76 11.90
CA ASN A 113 -7.57 12.12 12.30
C ASN A 113 -6.95 12.96 11.19
N TYR A 114 -6.27 12.36 10.20
CA TYR A 114 -5.66 13.09 9.09
C TYR A 114 -6.46 12.97 7.79
N ARG A 115 -6.64 11.75 7.31
CA ARG A 115 -7.33 11.48 6.04
C ARG A 115 -8.80 11.86 6.17
N ASN A 116 -9.60 11.16 6.97
CA ASN A 116 -11.06 11.33 6.96
C ASN A 116 -11.54 12.75 7.31
N LYS A 117 -10.76 13.49 8.11
CA LYS A 117 -11.06 14.88 8.44
C LYS A 117 -10.57 15.86 7.38
N GLY A 118 -9.47 15.53 6.69
CA GLY A 118 -8.75 16.46 5.84
C GLY A 118 -8.09 17.58 6.65
N LEU A 119 -6.92 18.02 6.20
CA LEU A 119 -6.34 19.28 6.67
C LEU A 119 -6.58 20.34 5.60
N ASN A 120 -7.31 21.39 5.98
CA ASN A 120 -7.60 22.52 5.10
C ASN A 120 -6.41 23.50 5.00
N SER A 121 -5.47 23.43 5.95
CA SER A 121 -4.26 24.24 5.95
C SER A 121 -3.10 23.51 6.63
N PRO A 122 -1.93 23.39 5.98
CA PRO A 122 -1.73 23.70 4.57
C PRO A 122 -2.40 22.63 3.67
N PRO A 123 -2.73 22.93 2.39
CA PRO A 123 -3.43 21.98 1.54
C PRO A 123 -2.55 20.77 1.22
N LEU A 124 -3.02 19.57 1.59
CA LEU A 124 -2.39 18.29 1.30
C LEU A 124 -3.23 17.46 0.34
N ILE A 125 -2.58 16.58 -0.41
CA ILE A 125 -3.24 15.73 -1.41
C ILE A 125 -3.65 14.41 -0.75
N TYR A 126 -4.95 14.16 -0.65
CA TYR A 126 -5.49 12.91 -0.07
C TYR A 126 -6.09 11.95 -1.11
N ASP A 127 -6.16 12.34 -2.39
CA ASP A 127 -6.57 11.47 -3.49
C ASP A 127 -5.82 10.13 -3.43
N SER A 128 -6.50 9.03 -3.73
CA SER A 128 -5.89 7.71 -3.72
C SER A 128 -6.56 6.77 -4.71
N ASP A 129 -5.78 5.86 -5.26
CA ASP A 129 -6.22 4.78 -6.12
C ASP A 129 -6.25 3.42 -5.39
N GLY A 130 -6.07 3.42 -4.07
CA GLY A 130 -6.10 2.23 -3.21
C GLY A 130 -4.96 1.26 -3.52
N CYS A 131 -5.16 -0.05 -3.31
CA CYS A 131 -4.10 -1.04 -3.55
C CYS A 131 -4.06 -1.48 -5.02
N SER A 132 -4.05 -0.49 -5.93
CA SER A 132 -4.05 -0.74 -7.36
C SER A 132 -2.79 -1.47 -7.80
N VAL A 133 -3.00 -2.41 -8.72
CA VAL A 133 -1.96 -3.14 -9.44
C VAL A 133 -2.33 -3.10 -10.92
N PRO A 134 -1.41 -3.46 -11.82
CA PRO A 134 -1.66 -3.39 -13.25
C PRO A 134 -2.90 -4.23 -13.63
N PRO A 135 -3.82 -3.73 -14.48
CA PRO A 135 -5.08 -4.43 -14.78
C PRO A 135 -4.89 -5.87 -15.25
N GLU A 136 -3.84 -6.13 -16.03
CA GLU A 136 -3.49 -7.47 -16.51
C GLU A 136 -3.07 -8.39 -15.36
N VAL A 137 -2.31 -7.88 -14.40
CA VAL A 137 -1.90 -8.62 -13.19
C VAL A 137 -3.12 -8.88 -12.31
N ALA A 138 -3.94 -7.86 -12.08
CA ALA A 138 -5.17 -7.98 -11.31
C ALA A 138 -6.08 -9.07 -11.89
N LYS A 139 -6.26 -9.08 -13.21
CA LYS A 139 -7.07 -10.07 -13.92
C LYS A 139 -6.49 -11.49 -13.84
N ILE A 140 -5.18 -11.64 -14.01
CA ILE A 140 -4.52 -12.96 -14.00
C ILE A 140 -4.57 -13.60 -12.62
N PHE A 141 -4.25 -12.82 -11.59
CA PHE A 141 -4.18 -13.31 -10.21
C PHE A 141 -5.49 -13.13 -9.43
N LYS A 142 -6.54 -12.63 -10.08
CA LYS A 142 -7.86 -12.34 -9.48
C LYS A 142 -7.74 -11.46 -8.22
N ILE A 143 -6.90 -10.45 -8.30
CA ILE A 143 -6.64 -9.52 -7.20
C ILE A 143 -7.76 -8.48 -7.19
N ASP A 144 -8.45 -8.38 -6.05
CA ASP A 144 -9.30 -7.24 -5.77
C ASP A 144 -8.43 -6.03 -5.37
N LYS A 145 -8.75 -4.86 -5.93
CA LYS A 145 -8.00 -3.63 -5.72
C LYS A 145 -8.04 -3.15 -4.27
N ASP A 146 -9.18 -3.28 -3.62
CA ASP A 146 -9.37 -2.77 -2.28
C ASP A 146 -9.06 -3.85 -1.24
N PHE A 147 -9.17 -5.13 -1.63
CA PHE A 147 -8.90 -6.27 -0.78
C PHE A 147 -8.07 -7.35 -1.46
N PRO A 148 -6.76 -7.11 -1.63
CA PRO A 148 -5.87 -8.07 -2.23
C PRO A 148 -5.94 -9.42 -1.51
N TYR A 149 -6.41 -10.45 -2.21
CA TYR A 149 -6.63 -11.80 -1.66
C TYR A 149 -7.53 -11.84 -0.40
N GLY A 150 -8.42 -10.86 -0.24
CA GLY A 150 -9.33 -10.76 0.89
C GLY A 150 -8.77 -10.02 2.11
N TYR A 151 -7.55 -9.47 2.03
CA TYR A 151 -6.93 -8.75 3.14
C TYR A 151 -7.21 -7.26 3.16
N GLU A 152 -7.33 -6.69 4.35
CA GLU A 152 -7.66 -5.28 4.57
C GLU A 152 -6.43 -4.38 4.43
N PHE A 153 -5.85 -4.27 3.24
CA PHE A 153 -4.67 -3.44 2.99
C PHE A 153 -4.96 -1.99 2.58
N LEU A 154 -6.23 -1.67 2.33
CA LEU A 154 -6.66 -0.39 1.80
C LEU A 154 -6.12 0.83 2.57
N ASN A 155 -6.14 0.78 3.91
CA ASN A 155 -5.62 1.89 4.73
C ASN A 155 -4.11 2.08 4.55
N SER A 156 -3.33 0.99 4.46
CA SER A 156 -1.89 1.09 4.16
C SER A 156 -1.67 1.73 2.79
N CYS A 157 -2.45 1.34 1.78
CA CYS A 157 -2.36 1.89 0.44
C CYS A 157 -2.76 3.38 0.41
N TYR A 158 -3.78 3.78 1.17
CA TYR A 158 -4.15 5.19 1.35
C TYR A 158 -3.01 6.04 1.92
N ARG A 159 -2.24 5.52 2.88
CA ARG A 159 -1.09 6.24 3.42
C ARG A 159 0.09 6.27 2.46
N HIS A 160 0.33 5.19 1.72
CA HIS A 160 1.37 5.14 0.69
C HIS A 160 1.11 6.14 -0.44
N ASP A 161 -0.12 6.17 -0.96
CA ASP A 161 -0.54 7.13 -1.98
C ASP A 161 -0.43 8.58 -1.50
N PHE A 162 -0.85 8.84 -0.25
CA PHE A 162 -0.70 10.14 0.38
C PHE A 162 0.77 10.58 0.37
N GLY A 163 1.68 9.70 0.80
CA GLY A 163 3.11 10.00 0.79
C GLY A 163 3.65 10.28 -0.61
N TYR A 164 3.37 9.40 -1.56
CA TYR A 164 3.83 9.53 -2.94
C TYR A 164 3.37 10.82 -3.61
N ARG A 165 2.07 11.14 -3.49
CA ARG A 165 1.47 12.31 -4.13
C ARG A 165 1.98 13.61 -3.51
N ASN A 166 2.09 13.67 -2.18
CA ASN A 166 2.57 14.86 -1.50
C ASN A 166 4.08 15.09 -1.71
N TYR A 167 4.92 14.05 -1.63
CA TYR A 167 6.36 14.18 -1.90
C TYR A 167 6.65 14.61 -3.34
N LYS A 168 5.86 14.14 -4.32
CA LYS A 168 5.94 14.63 -5.70
C LYS A 168 5.56 16.10 -5.80
N ASN A 169 4.42 16.48 -5.21
CA ASN A 169 3.95 17.87 -5.23
C ASN A 169 4.91 18.83 -4.52
N GLN A 170 5.65 18.34 -3.53
CA GLN A 170 6.65 19.08 -2.76
C GLN A 170 8.05 19.02 -3.41
N ASN A 171 8.18 18.50 -4.64
CA ASN A 171 9.44 18.42 -5.39
C ASN A 171 10.58 17.71 -4.64
N ARG A 172 10.25 16.75 -3.77
CA ARG A 172 11.20 15.99 -2.96
C ARG A 172 11.06 14.48 -3.12
N PHE A 173 10.48 14.03 -4.23
CA PHE A 173 10.33 12.61 -4.56
C PHE A 173 11.62 12.02 -5.16
N THR A 174 12.66 11.92 -4.32
CA THR A 174 13.94 11.29 -4.68
C THR A 174 13.89 9.78 -4.45
N ALA A 175 14.85 9.03 -5.01
CA ALA A 175 14.90 7.58 -4.78
C ALA A 175 15.02 7.21 -3.28
N PRO A 176 15.89 7.84 -2.46
CA PRO A 176 15.92 7.57 -1.01
C PRO A 176 14.59 7.87 -0.31
N ASN A 177 13.95 9.00 -0.64
CA ASN A 177 12.66 9.36 -0.05
C ASN A 177 11.56 8.38 -0.43
N ARG A 178 11.51 7.95 -1.70
CA ARG A 178 10.60 6.89 -2.15
C ARG A 178 10.80 5.61 -1.35
N GLU A 179 12.05 5.21 -1.13
CA GLU A 179 12.36 3.99 -0.38
C GLU A 179 11.91 4.08 1.08
N PHE A 180 12.05 5.23 1.73
CA PHE A 180 11.47 5.45 3.07
C PHE A 180 9.93 5.32 3.07
N LEU A 181 9.26 5.83 2.04
CA LEU A 181 7.81 5.68 1.89
C LEU A 181 7.41 4.21 1.69
N ASP A 182 8.16 3.47 0.88
CA ASP A 182 7.92 2.03 0.63
C ASP A 182 8.17 1.18 1.88
N ASP A 183 9.22 1.49 2.65
CA ASP A 183 9.53 0.81 3.91
C ASP A 183 8.43 1.07 4.95
N ARG A 184 7.90 2.31 5.03
CA ARG A 184 6.75 2.59 5.89
C ARG A 184 5.51 1.83 5.45
N PHE A 185 5.24 1.74 4.15
CA PHE A 185 4.13 0.95 3.62
C PHE A 185 4.24 -0.53 4.01
N GLN A 186 5.44 -1.13 3.98
CA GLN A 186 5.63 -2.50 4.46
C GLN A 186 5.27 -2.65 5.95
N VAL A 187 5.70 -1.71 6.79
CA VAL A 187 5.38 -1.73 8.22
C VAL A 187 3.87 -1.71 8.44
N ASP A 188 3.15 -0.93 7.65
CA ASP A 188 1.70 -0.77 7.75
C ASP A 188 0.96 -2.03 7.32
N LEU A 189 1.32 -2.62 6.18
CA LEU A 189 0.74 -3.86 5.71
C LEU A 189 0.89 -4.98 6.76
N LEU A 190 2.09 -5.12 7.33
CA LEU A 190 2.35 -6.10 8.38
C LEU A 190 1.62 -5.77 9.69
N ALA A 191 1.40 -4.48 10.00
CA ALA A 191 0.59 -4.08 11.14
C ALA A 191 -0.87 -4.44 10.95
N GLN A 192 -1.43 -4.23 9.75
CA GLN A 192 -2.79 -4.64 9.43
C GLN A 192 -2.96 -6.16 9.46
N CYS A 193 -1.95 -6.93 9.06
CA CYS A 193 -1.97 -8.37 9.29
C CYS A 193 -2.00 -8.73 10.80
N ARG A 194 -1.39 -7.92 11.70
CA ARG A 194 -1.45 -8.10 13.19
C ARG A 194 -2.83 -7.81 13.73
N SER A 195 -3.42 -6.74 13.23
CA SER A 195 -4.77 -6.35 13.64
C SER A 195 -5.83 -7.38 13.18
N GLN A 196 -5.71 -7.90 11.96
CA GLN A 196 -6.67 -8.88 11.42
C GLN A 196 -6.56 -10.26 12.07
N PHE A 197 -5.36 -10.67 12.52
CA PHE A 197 -5.12 -11.98 13.12
C PHE A 197 -4.43 -11.85 14.49
N PRO A 198 -5.13 -11.30 15.51
CA PRO A 198 -4.53 -10.98 16.80
C PRO A 198 -4.22 -12.21 17.65
N LYS A 199 -4.81 -13.37 17.35
CA LYS A 199 -4.58 -14.63 18.08
C LYS A 199 -3.75 -15.62 17.26
N ALA A 200 -2.85 -15.14 16.39
CA ALA A 200 -1.98 -16.00 15.59
C ALA A 200 -0.92 -16.73 16.45
N ASP A 201 -1.36 -17.73 17.21
CA ASP A 201 -0.56 -18.55 18.11
C ASP A 201 -0.79 -20.05 17.84
N ILE A 202 -0.06 -20.91 18.58
CA ILE A 202 -0.13 -22.36 18.42
C ILE A 202 -1.50 -22.96 18.79
N PHE A 203 -2.33 -22.23 19.54
CA PHE A 203 -3.67 -22.66 19.95
C PHE A 203 -4.75 -22.26 18.94
N HIS A 204 -4.46 -21.33 18.03
CA HIS A 204 -5.33 -20.92 16.92
C HIS A 204 -4.58 -21.08 15.59
N PRO A 205 -4.32 -22.33 15.17
CA PRO A 205 -3.53 -22.61 13.98
C PRO A 205 -4.11 -21.97 12.72
N ASP A 206 -5.44 -21.85 12.62
CA ASP A 206 -6.12 -21.14 11.53
C ASP A 206 -5.66 -19.67 11.45
N GLN A 207 -5.65 -18.92 12.55
CA GLN A 207 -5.17 -17.54 12.55
C GLN A 207 -3.67 -17.45 12.27
N LEU A 208 -2.89 -18.41 12.75
CA LEU A 208 -1.46 -18.49 12.46
C LEU A 208 -1.17 -18.69 10.96
N PHE A 209 -1.87 -19.61 10.30
CA PHE A 209 -1.74 -19.85 8.86
C PHE A 209 -2.21 -18.64 8.04
N ASN A 210 -3.39 -18.11 8.36
CA ASN A 210 -3.92 -16.89 7.75
C ASN A 210 -2.96 -15.72 7.85
N ARG A 211 -2.37 -15.56 9.03
CA ARG A 211 -1.42 -14.50 9.30
C ARG A 211 -0.17 -14.61 8.44
N LYS A 212 0.40 -15.81 8.35
CA LYS A 212 1.58 -16.07 7.53
C LYS A 212 1.31 -15.81 6.04
N TRP A 213 0.11 -16.12 5.56
CA TRP A 213 -0.30 -15.78 4.20
C TRP A 213 -0.45 -14.27 4.00
N CYS A 214 -1.10 -13.57 4.92
CA CYS A 214 -1.21 -12.12 4.92
C CYS A 214 0.17 -11.44 4.83
N ASP A 215 1.13 -11.88 5.67
CA ASP A 215 2.50 -11.34 5.65
C ASP A 215 3.22 -11.62 4.32
N THR A 216 2.89 -12.72 3.64
CA THR A 216 3.45 -13.06 2.33
C THR A 216 2.93 -12.12 1.25
N VAL A 217 1.61 -11.91 1.20
CA VAL A 217 0.99 -10.94 0.28
C VAL A 217 1.53 -9.53 0.55
N ALA A 218 1.62 -9.12 1.82
CA ALA A 218 2.19 -7.83 2.23
C ALA A 218 3.61 -7.63 1.69
N LYS A 219 4.47 -8.65 1.80
CA LYS A 219 5.85 -8.60 1.26
C LYS A 219 5.88 -8.50 -0.26
N VAL A 220 4.96 -9.15 -0.96
CA VAL A 220 4.87 -9.05 -2.42
C VAL A 220 4.44 -7.65 -2.85
N TYR A 221 3.47 -7.03 -2.16
CA TYR A 221 3.09 -5.64 -2.40
C TYR A 221 4.26 -4.66 -2.15
N TYR A 222 5.01 -4.85 -1.08
CA TYR A 222 6.24 -4.08 -0.83
C TYR A 222 7.28 -4.25 -1.94
N LYS A 223 7.57 -5.50 -2.34
CA LYS A 223 8.49 -5.78 -3.45
C LYS A 223 8.01 -5.15 -4.76
N PHE A 224 6.69 -5.11 -4.98
CA PHE A 224 6.09 -4.55 -6.18
C PHE A 224 6.35 -3.04 -6.27
N VAL A 225 6.07 -2.29 -5.21
CA VAL A 225 6.33 -0.84 -5.19
C VAL A 225 7.82 -0.53 -5.32
N ARG A 226 8.70 -1.34 -4.68
CA ARG A 226 10.16 -1.23 -4.83
C ARG A 226 10.64 -1.49 -6.26
N LEU A 227 10.16 -2.57 -6.87
CA LEU A 227 10.50 -2.95 -8.24
C LEU A 227 10.09 -1.87 -9.24
N CYS A 228 8.85 -1.39 -9.14
CA CYS A 228 8.32 -0.38 -10.05
C CYS A 228 8.94 0.99 -9.80
N GLY A 229 9.15 1.37 -8.54
CA GLY A 229 9.86 2.58 -8.15
C GLY A 229 11.26 2.63 -8.75
N ALA A 230 12.01 1.53 -8.73
CA ALA A 230 13.35 1.43 -9.29
C ALA A 230 13.41 1.46 -10.84
N GLY A 231 12.28 1.67 -11.54
CA GLY A 231 12.22 1.72 -13.00
C GLY A 231 12.10 0.35 -13.68
N ASN A 232 11.98 -0.74 -12.91
CA ASN A 232 11.87 -2.10 -13.43
C ASN A 232 10.41 -2.59 -13.55
N CYS A 233 9.46 -1.67 -13.71
CA CYS A 233 8.01 -1.92 -13.79
C CYS A 233 7.57 -2.48 -15.15
N LYS A 234 8.09 -3.64 -15.52
CA LYS A 234 7.67 -4.37 -16.72
C LYS A 234 6.68 -5.45 -16.36
N ILE A 235 5.71 -5.69 -17.24
CA ILE A 235 4.61 -6.61 -16.95
C ILE A 235 5.10 -8.02 -16.61
N GLU A 236 6.16 -8.49 -17.27
CA GLU A 236 6.78 -9.79 -17.00
C GLU A 236 7.41 -9.87 -15.61
N ASN A 237 8.04 -8.80 -15.14
CA ASN A 237 8.66 -8.77 -13.82
C ASN A 237 7.58 -8.75 -12.73
N VAL A 238 6.52 -7.96 -12.93
CA VAL A 238 5.40 -7.90 -11.99
C VAL A 238 4.66 -9.24 -11.95
N LYS A 239 4.39 -9.86 -13.11
CA LYS A 239 3.78 -11.21 -13.17
C LYS A 239 4.61 -12.24 -12.42
N LYS A 240 5.93 -12.24 -12.64
CA LYS A 240 6.85 -13.15 -11.94
C LYS A 240 6.79 -12.94 -10.43
N LEU A 241 6.80 -11.69 -9.99
CA LEU A 241 6.73 -11.34 -8.58
C LEU A 241 5.42 -11.79 -7.92
N PHE A 242 4.26 -11.51 -8.53
CA PHE A 242 2.97 -11.95 -7.99
C PHE A 242 2.77 -13.47 -8.07
N GLY A 243 3.47 -14.15 -8.97
CA GLY A 243 3.55 -15.61 -9.01
C GLY A 243 4.15 -16.22 -7.75
N GLU A 244 4.98 -15.49 -6.99
CA GLU A 244 5.51 -15.95 -5.69
C GLU A 244 4.40 -16.17 -4.65
N ILE A 245 3.23 -15.55 -4.81
CA ILE A 245 2.10 -15.74 -3.89
C ILE A 245 1.49 -17.13 -4.08
N VAL A 246 1.51 -17.71 -5.28
CA VAL A 246 0.72 -18.93 -5.58
C VAL A 246 1.46 -20.23 -5.22
N HIS A 247 2.72 -20.13 -4.77
CA HIS A 247 3.61 -21.25 -4.48
C HIS A 247 4.01 -21.29 -2.99
#